data_AF-A0A9D6KCK7-F1
#
_entry.id   AF-A0A9D6KCK7-F1
#
_cell.length_a   1.000
_cell.length_b   1.000
_cell.length_c   1.000
_cell.angle_alpha   90.00
_cell.angle_beta   90.00
_cell.angle_gamma   90.00
#
_symmetry.space_group_name_H-M   'P 1'
#
loop_
_entity.id
_entity.type
_entity.pdbx_description
1 polymer ?
#
loop_
_entity_poly.entity_id
_entity_poly.type
_entity_poly.pdbx_seq_one_letter_code
_entity_poly.pdbx_strand_id
1 'polypeptide(L)'
;MKRAGRTQTALLSVKSQRWLQAAGIEKALAAGDTIVPVGRTYRLRDGQLATLAFIRDDEARLCVGYAVDEGEWVMVESEPFSARTLGYYERWLKRHRELGA
;
A
#
# COMPACT_ATOMS: atom_id res chain seq x y z
N MET A 1 -5.36 22.74 -24.41
CA MET A 1 -6.27 21.75 -23.80
C MET A 1 -5.44 20.55 -23.34
N LYS A 2 -5.08 20.50 -22.05
CA LYS A 2 -4.32 19.36 -21.49
C LYS A 2 -5.29 18.20 -21.29
N ARG A 3 -5.06 17.09 -21.99
CA ARG A 3 -5.83 15.85 -21.79
C ARG A 3 -5.52 15.38 -20.37
N ALA A 4 -6.51 15.45 -19.49
CA ALA A 4 -6.47 14.74 -18.23
C ALA A 4 -6.27 13.26 -18.57
N GLY A 5 -5.08 12.74 -18.25
CA GLY A 5 -4.82 11.31 -18.36
C GLY A 5 -5.94 10.59 -17.62
N ARG A 6 -6.49 9.54 -18.23
CA ARG A 6 -7.44 8.65 -17.55
C ARG A 6 -6.77 8.18 -16.27
N THR A 7 -7.13 8.79 -15.15
CA THR A 7 -6.62 8.41 -13.85
C THR A 7 -7.00 6.95 -13.65
N GLN A 8 -6.03 6.11 -13.30
CA GLN A 8 -6.17 4.68 -13.00
C GLN A 8 -7.36 4.36 -12.07
N THR A 9 -7.88 5.36 -11.36
CA THR A 9 -9.19 5.39 -10.70
C THR A 9 -10.31 4.76 -11.55
N ALA A 10 -10.34 4.97 -12.88
CA ALA A 10 -11.37 4.42 -13.77
C ALA A 10 -11.31 2.89 -13.95
N LEU A 11 -10.22 2.22 -13.52
CA LEU A 11 -10.04 0.76 -13.62
C LEU A 11 -10.33 0.02 -12.30
N LEU A 12 -10.60 0.74 -11.21
CA LEU A 12 -10.86 0.12 -9.91
C LEU A 12 -12.35 -0.09 -9.68
N SER A 13 -12.70 -1.21 -9.04
CA SER A 13 -14.07 -1.44 -8.58
C SER A 13 -14.50 -0.34 -7.59
N VAL A 14 -15.79 0.03 -7.58
CA VAL A 14 -16.35 1.01 -6.64
C VAL A 14 -16.05 0.65 -5.18
N LYS A 15 -16.03 -0.66 -4.85
CA LYS A 15 -15.68 -1.15 -3.51
C LYS A 15 -14.24 -0.83 -3.15
N SER A 16 -13.30 -1.05 -4.07
CA SER A 16 -11.88 -0.74 -3.87
C SER A 16 -11.67 0.77 -3.71
N GLN A 17 -12.34 1.59 -4.52
CA GLN A 17 -12.27 3.06 -4.39
C GLN A 17 -12.77 3.56 -3.03
N ARG A 18 -13.91 3.04 -2.55
CA ARG A 18 -14.45 3.41 -1.23
C ARG A 18 -13.51 3.03 -0.10
N TRP A 19 -12.89 1.85 -0.19
CA TRP A 19 -11.91 1.42 0.80
C TRP A 19 -10.68 2.34 0.81
N LEU A 20 -10.13 2.68 -0.36
CA LEU A 20 -9.00 3.60 -0.48
C LEU A 20 -9.30 4.98 0.09
N GLN A 21 -10.51 5.51 -0.17
CA GLN A 21 -10.96 6.77 0.40
C GLN A 21 -11.11 6.71 1.92
N ALA A 22 -11.74 5.65 2.43
CA ALA A 22 -11.90 5.45 3.87
C ALA A 22 -10.55 5.29 4.59
N ALA A 23 -9.56 4.67 3.93
CA ALA A 23 -8.20 4.54 4.44
C ALA A 23 -7.38 5.84 4.32
N GLY A 24 -7.90 6.89 3.68
CA GLY A 24 -7.22 8.18 3.52
C GLY A 24 -6.02 8.15 2.58
N ILE A 25 -5.81 7.06 1.82
CA ILE A 25 -4.59 6.83 1.02
C ILE A 25 -4.40 7.93 -0.03
N GLU A 26 -5.46 8.23 -0.79
CA GLU A 26 -5.39 9.26 -1.83
C GLU A 26 -5.15 10.66 -1.26
N LYS A 27 -5.66 10.95 -0.06
CA LYS A 27 -5.46 12.24 0.61
C LYS A 27 -4.01 12.39 1.09
N ALA A 28 -3.45 11.35 1.68
CA ALA A 28 -2.06 11.31 2.15
C ALA A 28 -1.08 11.49 0.98
N LEU A 29 -1.25 10.70 -0.10
CA LEU A 29 -0.44 10.84 -1.31
C LEU A 29 -0.57 12.23 -1.94
N ALA A 30 -1.77 12.81 -1.96
CA ALA A 30 -1.98 14.18 -2.46
C ALA A 30 -1.38 15.26 -1.55
N ALA A 31 -1.15 14.97 -0.27
CA ALA A 31 -0.48 15.87 0.68
C ALA A 31 1.05 15.83 0.56
N GLY A 32 1.60 14.88 -0.22
CA GLY A 32 3.03 14.75 -0.48
C GLY A 32 3.67 13.54 0.20
N ASP A 33 2.91 12.70 0.91
CA ASP A 33 3.45 11.47 1.48
C ASP A 33 3.93 10.54 0.36
N THR A 34 5.17 10.07 0.47
CA THR A 34 5.78 9.15 -0.50
C THR A 34 5.35 7.71 -0.23
N ILE A 35 5.18 7.36 1.04
CA ILE A 35 4.78 6.04 1.53
C ILE A 35 3.66 6.20 2.54
N VAL A 36 2.54 5.53 2.28
CA VAL A 36 1.36 5.56 3.16
C VAL A 36 1.18 4.20 3.80
N PRO A 37 1.71 3.98 5.02
CA PRO A 37 1.49 2.76 5.79
C PRO A 37 0.03 2.69 6.27
N VAL A 38 -0.59 1.53 6.16
CA VAL A 38 -2.00 1.34 6.55
C VAL A 38 -2.23 0.01 7.27
N GLY A 39 -3.18 0.03 8.20
CA GLY A 39 -3.63 -1.17 8.88
C GLY A 39 -2.67 -1.64 9.96
N ARG A 40 -2.51 -2.96 10.06
CA ARG A 40 -1.81 -3.61 11.17
C ARG A 40 -0.33 -3.80 10.83
N THR A 41 0.53 -3.33 11.72
CA THR A 41 1.96 -3.65 11.73
C THR A 41 2.19 -5.04 12.33
N TYR A 42 3.06 -5.82 11.69
CA TYR A 42 3.49 -7.15 12.09
C TYR A 42 4.99 -7.15 12.34
N ARG A 43 5.45 -7.85 13.37
CA ARG A 43 6.86 -8.21 13.49
C ARG A 43 7.12 -9.42 12.60
N LEU A 44 8.08 -9.32 11.68
CA LEU A 44 8.54 -10.39 10.81
C LEU A 44 9.56 -11.28 11.53
N ARG A 45 9.88 -12.45 10.94
CA ARG A 45 10.79 -13.44 11.53
C ARG A 45 12.24 -12.97 11.64
N ASP A 46 12.64 -12.00 10.84
CA ASP A 46 13.94 -11.32 10.92
C ASP A 46 13.97 -10.21 11.98
N GLY A 47 12.86 -10.00 12.70
CA GLY A 47 12.70 -8.99 13.74
C GLY A 47 12.21 -7.63 13.24
N GLN A 48 12.16 -7.39 11.92
CA GLN A 48 11.71 -6.11 11.36
C GLN A 48 10.20 -5.92 11.61
N LEU A 49 9.78 -4.67 11.80
CA LEU A 49 8.35 -4.32 11.81
C LEU A 49 7.92 -4.01 10.39
N ALA A 50 6.92 -4.71 9.89
CA ALA A 50 6.39 -4.53 8.55
C ALA A 50 4.89 -4.22 8.56
N THR A 51 4.44 -3.40 7.61
CA THR A 51 3.03 -3.05 7.45
C THR A 51 2.65 -3.02 5.98
N LEU A 52 1.34 -3.10 5.71
CA LEU A 52 0.83 -2.89 4.36
C LEU A 52 1.01 -1.41 4.02
N ALA A 53 1.47 -1.09 2.81
CA ALA A 53 1.73 0.29 2.44
C ALA A 53 1.38 0.58 0.98
N PHE A 54 1.11 1.86 0.70
CA PHE A 54 0.72 2.37 -0.61
C PHE A 54 1.66 3.48 -1.05
N ILE A 55 1.96 3.50 -2.35
CA ILE A 55 2.79 4.53 -2.99
C ILE A 55 2.18 4.95 -4.35
N ARG A 56 2.73 6.03 -4.91
CA ARG A 56 2.65 6.32 -6.35
C ARG A 56 3.96 5.93 -7.02
N ASP A 57 3.91 5.17 -8.10
CA ASP A 57 5.09 4.92 -8.93
C ASP A 57 5.41 6.14 -9.83
N ASP A 58 6.47 6.03 -10.63
CA ASP A 58 6.93 7.09 -11.54
C ASP A 58 5.90 7.45 -12.63
N GLU A 59 4.97 6.53 -12.93
CA GLU A 59 3.85 6.75 -13.85
C GLU A 59 2.61 7.31 -13.13
N ALA A 60 2.75 7.72 -11.87
CA ALA A 60 1.68 8.15 -10.97
C ALA A 60 0.58 7.08 -10.78
N ARG A 61 0.91 5.80 -10.93
CA ARG A 61 0.00 4.70 -10.65
C ARG A 61 0.03 4.36 -9.17
N LEU A 62 -1.14 4.08 -8.61
CA LEU A 62 -1.27 3.59 -7.24
C LEU A 62 -0.73 2.17 -7.18
N CYS A 63 0.20 1.93 -6.27
CA CYS A 63 0.78 0.63 -5.98
C CYS A 63 0.50 0.25 -4.53
N VAL A 64 0.47 -1.06 -4.26
CA VAL A 64 0.34 -1.63 -2.91
C VAL A 64 1.42 -2.67 -2.68
N GLY A 65 1.90 -2.74 -1.46
CA GLY A 65 3.01 -3.59 -1.09
C GLY A 65 3.15 -3.69 0.42
N TYR A 66 4.37 -3.98 0.87
CA TYR A 66 4.72 -3.83 2.28
C TYR A 66 5.93 -2.93 2.47
N ALA A 67 5.90 -2.18 3.57
CA ALA A 67 7.00 -1.38 4.05
C ALA A 67 7.53 -1.95 5.35
N VAL A 68 8.82 -1.76 5.61
CA VAL A 68 9.46 -2.04 6.91
C VAL A 68 9.84 -0.75 7.61
N ASP A 69 9.84 -0.78 8.94
CA ASP A 69 10.28 0.34 9.79
C ASP A 69 11.78 0.22 10.05
N GLU A 70 12.55 1.16 9.49
CA GLU A 70 13.99 1.30 9.72
C GLU A 70 14.33 2.64 10.41
N GLY A 71 13.37 3.22 11.15
CA GLY A 71 13.40 4.60 11.65
C GLY A 71 12.58 5.56 10.79
N GLU A 72 12.34 5.17 9.53
CA GLU A 72 11.30 5.66 8.63
C GLU A 72 10.73 4.45 7.89
N TRP A 73 9.50 4.56 7.36
CA TRP A 73 8.93 3.49 6.54
C TRP A 73 9.63 3.41 5.19
N VAL A 74 10.16 2.24 4.87
CA VAL A 74 10.82 1.97 3.59
C VAL A 74 10.03 0.91 2.83
N MET A 75 9.64 1.22 1.59
CA MET A 75 9.00 0.21 0.73
C MET A 75 9.99 -0.87 0.33
N VAL A 76 9.62 -2.12 0.59
CA VAL A 76 10.45 -3.28 0.23
C VAL A 76 10.01 -3.87 -1.11
N GLU A 77 8.71 -4.08 -1.25
CA GLU A 77 8.14 -4.67 -2.45
C GLU A 77 6.78 -4.02 -2.71
N SER A 78 6.47 -3.75 -3.98
CA SER A 78 5.18 -3.21 -4.38
C SER A 78 4.79 -3.63 -5.78
N GLU A 79 3.48 -3.72 -6.01
CA GLU A 79 2.90 -4.00 -7.31
C GLU A 79 1.74 -3.03 -7.58
N PRO A 80 1.35 -2.81 -8.86
CA PRO A 80 0.18 -2.02 -9.20
C PRO A 80 -1.06 -2.46 -8.42
N PHE A 81 -1.78 -1.48 -7.87
CA PHE A 81 -2.89 -1.75 -6.97
C PHE A 81 -4.01 -2.51 -7.68
N SER A 82 -4.37 -3.66 -7.09
CA SER A 82 -5.58 -4.40 -7.40
C SER A 82 -6.11 -5.06 -6.12
N ALA A 83 -7.39 -5.44 -6.11
CA ALA A 83 -7.96 -6.17 -4.97
C ALA A 83 -7.23 -7.52 -4.72
N ARG A 84 -6.71 -8.14 -5.79
CA ARG A 84 -5.92 -9.37 -5.72
C ARG A 84 -4.59 -9.12 -5.02
N THR A 85 -3.87 -8.08 -5.45
CA THR A 85 -2.55 -7.68 -4.93
C THR A 85 -2.65 -7.25 -3.47
N LEU A 86 -3.66 -6.45 -3.13
CA LEU A 86 -3.97 -6.10 -1.74
C LEU A 86 -4.12 -7.35 -0.86
N GLY A 87 -5.01 -8.28 -1.27
CA GLY A 87 -5.23 -9.50 -0.53
C GLY A 87 -3.99 -10.42 -0.49
N TYR A 88 -3.13 -10.37 -1.51
CA TYR A 88 -1.86 -11.09 -1.51
C TYR A 88 -0.95 -10.59 -0.39
N TYR A 89 -0.65 -9.29 -0.33
CA TYR A 89 0.24 -8.72 0.68
C TYR A 89 -0.33 -8.82 2.10
N GLU A 90 -1.64 -8.64 2.28
CA GLU A 90 -2.29 -8.87 3.58
C GLU A 90 -2.09 -10.30 4.09
N ARG A 91 -2.20 -11.30 3.20
CA ARG A 91 -1.96 -12.71 3.56
C ARG A 91 -0.48 -13.00 3.73
N TRP A 92 0.38 -12.38 2.93
CA TRP A 92 1.83 -12.53 3.03
C TRP A 92 2.32 -12.07 4.41
N LEU A 93 1.96 -10.85 4.83
CA LEU A 93 2.32 -10.29 6.13
C LEU A 93 1.83 -11.17 7.28
N LYS A 94 0.57 -11.65 7.20
CA LYS A 94 0.00 -12.55 8.22
C LYS A 94 0.73 -13.89 8.33
N ARG A 95 1.31 -14.41 7.24
CA ARG A 95 2.03 -15.70 7.21
C ARG A 95 3.50 -15.58 7.64
N HIS A 96 4.13 -14.45 7.33
CA HIS A 96 5.55 -14.22 7.61
C HIS A 96 5.80 -13.49 8.93
N ARG A 97 4.74 -13.07 9.62
CA ARG A 97 4.86 -12.60 11.00
C ARG A 97 5.53 -13.66 11.87
N GLU A 98 6.30 -13.19 12.84
CA GLU A 98 6.71 -13.98 13.98
C GLU A 98 5.45 -14.43 14.73
N LEU A 99 5.26 -15.74 14.85
CA LEU A 99 4.28 -16.31 15.77
C LEU A 99 5.02 -16.44 17.09
N GLY A 100 4.67 -15.60 18.06
CA GLY A 100 5.17 -15.77 19.43
C GLY A 100 4.87 -17.20 19.89
N ALA A 101 5.92 -17.88 20.34
CA ALA A 101 5.86 -19.21 20.95
C ALA A 101 4.94 -19.22 22.18
#